data_AF-A0A0G3XN41-F1
#
_entry.id   AF-A0A0G3XN41-F1
#
_cell.length_a   1.000
_cell.length_b   1.000
_cell.length_c   1.000
_cell.angle_alpha   90.00
_cell.angle_beta   90.00
_cell.angle_gamma   90.00
#
_symmetry.space_group_name_H-M   'P 1'
#
loop_
_entity.id
_entity.type
_entity.pdbx_description
1 polymer ?
#
loop_
_entity_poly.entity_id
_entity_poly.type
_entity_poly.pdbx_seq_one_letter_code
_entity_poly.pdbx_strand_id
1 'polypeptide(L)'
;MSNSAFLREVSDQHGVSARRLAAALRTAKSELAIAAGLSPNALTKAARIGSVATQTRLHEMCRIIDRIIPWAGSAPTAFAWYRSQSLPSFGDATPEELVHQGRSNKVHAYLDRLKDGGYA
;
A
#
# COMPACT_ATOMS: atom_id res chain seq x y z
N MET A 1 -12.52 -6.43 14.38
CA MET A 1 -11.39 -7.15 13.73
C MET A 1 -11.73 -7.29 12.25
N SER A 2 -11.25 -6.38 11.39
CA SER A 2 -11.53 -6.50 9.95
C SER A 2 -10.75 -7.69 9.40
N ASN A 3 -11.47 -8.75 9.02
CA ASN A 3 -10.92 -9.91 8.34
C ASN A 3 -10.60 -9.53 6.89
N SER A 4 -9.49 -8.81 6.71
CA SER A 4 -9.04 -8.29 5.42
C SER A 4 -8.90 -9.43 4.39
N ALA A 5 -9.84 -9.50 3.45
CA ALA A 5 -9.79 -10.47 2.35
C ALA A 5 -8.62 -10.17 1.40
N PHE A 6 -8.36 -8.88 1.15
CA PHE A 6 -7.29 -8.42 0.28
C PHE A 6 -5.90 -8.78 0.82
N LEU A 7 -5.61 -8.55 2.11
CA LEU A 7 -4.31 -8.90 2.68
C LEU A 7 -4.03 -10.41 2.61
N ARG A 8 -5.07 -11.24 2.75
CA ARG A 8 -4.96 -12.69 2.58
C ARG A 8 -4.72 -13.09 1.12
N GLU A 9 -5.39 -12.44 0.19
CA GLU A 9 -5.22 -12.67 -1.25
C GLU A 9 -3.79 -12.40 -1.71
N VAL A 10 -3.19 -11.28 -1.25
CA VAL A 10 -1.86 -10.86 -1.71
C VAL A 10 -0.71 -11.50 -0.93
N SER A 11 -1.00 -12.18 0.18
CA SER A 11 -0.01 -12.86 1.00
C SER A 11 0.15 -14.34 0.66
N ASP A 12 1.31 -14.90 0.98
CA ASP A 12 1.62 -16.32 0.99
C ASP A 12 2.34 -16.71 2.30
N GLN A 13 2.87 -17.93 2.36
CA GLN A 13 3.58 -18.45 3.54
C GLN A 13 4.88 -17.69 3.90
N HIS A 14 5.37 -16.82 3.02
CA HIS A 14 6.58 -16.02 3.17
C HIS A 14 6.31 -14.51 3.33
N GLY A 15 5.04 -14.12 3.47
CA GLY A 15 4.62 -12.72 3.63
C GLY A 15 3.89 -12.20 2.40
N VAL A 16 4.09 -10.93 2.07
CA VAL A 16 3.43 -10.30 0.91
C VAL A 16 4.09 -10.80 -0.38
N SER A 17 3.32 -11.49 -1.22
CA SER A 17 3.80 -11.96 -2.52
C SER A 17 3.71 -10.82 -3.54
N ALA A 18 4.87 -10.38 -4.03
CA ALA A 18 4.95 -9.34 -5.06
C ALA A 18 4.19 -9.69 -6.35
N ARG A 19 4.05 -10.98 -6.69
CA ARG A 19 3.34 -11.41 -7.90
C ARG A 19 1.82 -11.30 -7.73
N ARG A 20 1.29 -11.82 -6.63
CA ARG A 20 -0.14 -11.70 -6.28
C ARG A 20 -0.54 -10.24 -6.11
N LEU A 21 0.28 -9.45 -5.42
CA LEU A 21 0.03 -8.02 -5.24
C LEU A 21 0.01 -7.27 -6.57
N ALA A 22 1.00 -7.48 -7.45
CA ALA A 22 1.01 -6.85 -8.78
C ALA A 22 -0.24 -7.23 -9.60
N ALA A 23 -0.68 -8.49 -9.53
CA ALA A 23 -1.89 -8.95 -10.20
C ALA A 23 -3.16 -8.29 -9.63
N ALA A 24 -3.31 -8.23 -8.31
CA ALA A 24 -4.46 -7.63 -7.64
C ALA A 24 -4.58 -6.12 -7.93
N LEU A 25 -3.45 -5.42 -8.01
CA LEU A 25 -3.39 -3.99 -8.31
C LEU A 25 -3.35 -3.66 -9.81
N ARG A 26 -3.33 -4.69 -10.69
CA ARG A 26 -3.22 -4.57 -12.15
C ARG A 26 -2.04 -3.69 -12.62
N THR A 27 -0.88 -3.93 -12.04
CA THR A 27 0.36 -3.17 -12.31
C THR A 27 1.56 -4.09 -12.53
N ALA A 28 2.67 -3.55 -13.03
CA ALA A 28 3.92 -4.27 -13.14
C ALA A 28 4.65 -4.35 -11.79
N LYS A 29 5.49 -5.37 -11.58
CA LYS A 29 6.32 -5.48 -10.37
C LYS A 29 7.29 -4.32 -10.18
N SER A 30 7.78 -3.73 -11.27
CA SER A 30 8.67 -2.56 -11.24
C SER A 30 7.94 -1.33 -10.72
N GLU A 31 6.75 -1.06 -11.23
CA GLU A 31 5.86 0.01 -10.76
C GLU A 31 5.46 -0.21 -9.30
N LEU A 32 5.14 -1.45 -8.92
CA LEU A 32 4.84 -1.83 -7.55
C LEU A 32 6.02 -1.56 -6.60
N ALA A 33 7.23 -1.86 -7.03
CA ALA A 33 8.44 -1.61 -6.24
C ALA A 33 8.61 -0.11 -6.00
N ILE A 34 8.47 0.70 -7.06
CA ILE A 34 8.52 2.16 -6.95
C ILE A 34 7.45 2.64 -5.99
N ALA A 35 6.19 2.21 -6.14
CA ALA A 35 5.09 2.63 -5.27
C ALA A 35 5.29 2.26 -3.79
N ALA A 36 6.04 1.19 -3.50
CA ALA A 36 6.42 0.79 -2.14
C ALA A 36 7.68 1.51 -1.61
N GLY A 37 8.27 2.44 -2.36
CA GLY A 37 9.51 3.13 -1.98
C GLY A 37 10.76 2.24 -2.10
N LEU A 38 10.75 1.27 -3.01
CA LEU A 38 11.84 0.35 -3.28
C LEU A 38 12.46 0.64 -4.66
N SER A 39 13.67 0.13 -4.90
CA SER A 39 14.24 0.20 -6.26
C SER A 39 13.42 -0.64 -7.24
N PRO A 40 13.33 -0.27 -8.53
CA PRO A 40 12.53 -1.00 -9.53
C PRO A 40 12.87 -2.49 -9.64
N ASN A 41 14.12 -2.84 -9.31
CA ASN A 41 14.67 -4.20 -9.33
C ASN A 41 14.66 -4.89 -7.95
N ALA A 42 14.01 -4.32 -6.94
CA ALA A 42 13.89 -4.95 -5.63
C ALA A 42 13.00 -6.19 -5.69
N LEU A 43 12.01 -6.22 -6.60
CA LEU A 43 11.02 -7.29 -6.72
C LEU A 43 11.30 -8.31 -7.83
N THR A 44 12.53 -8.36 -8.36
CA THR A 44 12.95 -9.35 -9.38
C THR A 44 13.60 -10.60 -8.78
N LYS A 45 14.39 -10.47 -7.70
CA LYS A 45 15.07 -11.62 -7.07
C LYS A 45 14.36 -12.06 -5.79
N ALA A 46 14.07 -13.36 -5.67
CA ALA A 46 13.36 -13.95 -4.53
C ALA A 46 13.98 -13.59 -3.16
N ALA A 47 15.33 -13.65 -3.05
CA ALA A 47 16.04 -13.30 -1.82
C ALA A 47 15.84 -11.83 -1.38
N ARG A 48 15.67 -10.91 -2.34
CA ARG A 48 15.40 -9.49 -2.03
C ARG A 48 13.96 -9.26 -1.62
N ILE A 49 13.03 -9.93 -2.29
CA ILE A 49 11.59 -9.88 -1.97
C ILE A 49 11.35 -10.35 -0.53
N GLY A 50 12.04 -11.40 -0.09
CA GLY A 50 11.90 -11.95 1.26
C GLY A 50 12.63 -11.18 2.36
N SER A 51 13.39 -10.13 2.03
CA SER A 51 14.09 -9.35 3.05
C SER A 51 13.10 -8.63 3.97
N VAL A 52 13.43 -8.53 5.26
CA VAL A 52 12.57 -7.88 6.27
C VAL A 52 12.24 -6.44 5.87
N ALA A 53 13.21 -5.71 5.33
CA ALA A 53 13.00 -4.34 4.86
C ALA A 53 12.01 -4.27 3.69
N THR A 54 12.15 -5.12 2.67
CA THR A 54 11.22 -5.17 1.53
C THR A 54 9.83 -5.60 1.96
N GLN A 55 9.72 -6.63 2.80
CA GLN A 55 8.44 -7.08 3.32
C GLN A 55 7.75 -6.00 4.16
N THR A 56 8.50 -5.25 4.98
CA THR A 56 7.96 -4.12 5.75
C THR A 56 7.33 -3.09 4.82
N ARG A 57 8.05 -2.65 3.78
CA ARG A 57 7.54 -1.67 2.80
C ARG A 57 6.29 -2.14 2.07
N LEU A 58 6.29 -3.39 1.60
CA LEU A 58 5.12 -3.98 0.95
C LEU A 58 3.92 -4.02 1.90
N HIS A 59 4.15 -4.39 3.16
CA HIS A 59 3.09 -4.50 4.17
C HIS A 59 2.51 -3.12 4.54
N GLU A 60 3.36 -2.09 4.67
CA GLU A 60 2.93 -0.70 4.90
C GLU A 60 1.97 -0.23 3.79
N MET A 61 2.37 -0.40 2.52
CA MET A 61 1.54 -0.03 1.38
C MET A 61 0.24 -0.86 1.34
N CYS A 62 0.33 -2.18 1.51
CA CYS A 62 -0.85 -3.07 1.49
C CYS A 62 -1.88 -2.69 2.56
N ARG A 63 -1.46 -2.28 3.76
CA ARG A 63 -2.38 -1.86 4.82
C ARG A 63 -3.12 -0.56 4.47
N ILE A 64 -2.46 0.35 3.77
CA ILE A 64 -3.11 1.59 3.30
C ILE A 64 -4.14 1.25 2.22
N ILE A 65 -3.76 0.43 1.24
CA ILE A 65 -4.65 0.01 0.16
C ILE A 65 -5.87 -0.73 0.73
N ASP A 66 -5.67 -1.72 1.60
CA ASP A 66 -6.74 -2.49 2.25
C ASP A 66 -7.78 -1.60 2.92
N ARG A 67 -7.31 -0.53 3.58
CA ARG A 67 -8.16 0.41 4.30
C ARG A 67 -8.99 1.30 3.38
N ILE A 68 -8.49 1.58 2.18
CA ILE A 68 -9.16 2.41 1.17
C ILE A 68 -10.12 1.60 0.30
N ILE A 69 -9.89 0.29 0.11
CA ILE A 69 -10.74 -0.57 -0.73
C ILE A 69 -12.24 -0.40 -0.45
N PRO A 70 -12.74 -0.36 0.79
CA PRO A 70 -14.17 -0.15 1.07
C PRO A 70 -14.72 1.17 0.55
N TRP A 71 -13.90 2.22 0.44
CA TRP A 71 -14.30 3.53 -0.09
C TRP A 71 -14.06 3.65 -1.60
N ALA A 72 -12.99 3.05 -2.11
CA ALA A 72 -12.62 3.10 -3.54
C ALA A 72 -13.33 2.04 -4.40
N GLY A 73 -13.94 1.03 -3.79
CA GLY A 73 -14.69 -0.04 -4.44
C GLY A 73 -13.86 -1.17 -5.06
N SER A 74 -12.55 -0.98 -5.30
CA SER A 74 -11.67 -2.05 -5.80
C SER A 74 -10.20 -1.80 -5.44
N ALA A 75 -9.37 -2.86 -5.47
CA ALA A 75 -7.94 -2.75 -5.21
C ALA A 75 -7.20 -1.90 -6.27
N PRO A 76 -7.47 -2.01 -7.60
CA PRO A 76 -6.89 -1.11 -8.59
C PRO A 76 -7.28 0.36 -8.38
N THR A 77 -8.55 0.65 -8.03
CA THR A 77 -8.99 2.03 -7.74
C THR A 77 -8.34 2.56 -6.47
N ALA A 78 -8.23 1.74 -5.42
CA ALA A 78 -7.52 2.10 -4.20
C ALA A 78 -6.04 2.37 -4.45
N PHE A 79 -5.41 1.62 -5.35
CA PHE A 79 -4.03 1.87 -5.77
C PHE A 79 -3.89 3.15 -6.59
N ALA A 80 -4.84 3.46 -7.48
CA ALA A 80 -4.85 4.73 -8.19
C ALA A 80 -4.93 5.91 -7.18
N TRP A 81 -5.86 5.83 -6.21
CA TRP A 81 -5.97 6.81 -5.13
C TRP A 81 -4.67 6.95 -4.33
N TYR A 82 -4.01 5.84 -3.97
CA TYR A 82 -2.75 5.84 -3.25
C TYR A 82 -1.64 6.64 -3.96
N ARG A 83 -1.60 6.60 -5.29
CA ARG A 83 -0.59 7.30 -6.09
C ARG A 83 -0.95 8.73 -6.46
N SER A 84 -2.24 9.05 -6.58
CA SER A 84 -2.70 10.33 -7.15
C SER A 84 -3.38 11.26 -6.15
N GLN A 85 -3.88 10.75 -5.02
CA GLN A 85 -4.61 11.58 -4.07
C GLN A 85 -3.64 12.41 -3.23
N SER A 86 -3.68 13.73 -3.41
CA SER A 86 -3.06 14.68 -2.49
C SER A 86 -3.76 14.68 -1.13
N LEU A 87 -2.96 14.68 -0.06
CA LEU A 87 -3.44 14.80 1.31
C LEU A 87 -3.17 16.24 1.83
N PRO A 88 -4.19 17.10 1.95
CA PRO A 88 -3.98 18.52 2.27
C PRO A 88 -3.24 18.75 3.59
N SER A 89 -3.49 17.89 4.59
CA SER A 89 -2.81 17.97 5.90
C SER A 89 -1.30 17.68 5.85
N PHE A 90 -0.76 17.30 4.70
CA PHE A 90 0.66 16.98 4.51
C PHE A 90 1.31 17.79 3.39
N GLY A 91 0.80 18.99 3.11
CA GLY A 91 1.32 19.84 2.03
C GLY A 91 1.07 19.22 0.66
N ASP A 92 -0.13 18.65 0.48
CA ASP A 92 -0.59 17.98 -0.73
C ASP A 92 0.22 16.75 -1.17
N ALA A 93 1.08 16.24 -0.29
CA ALA A 93 1.80 15.00 -0.52
C ALA A 93 0.85 13.80 -0.69
N THR A 94 1.22 12.88 -1.57
CA THR A 94 0.46 11.65 -1.79
C THR A 94 0.78 10.59 -0.72
N PRO A 95 -0.11 9.61 -0.50
CA PRO A 95 0.20 8.43 0.32
C PRO A 95 1.50 7.73 -0.12
N GLU A 96 1.73 7.62 -1.43
CA GLU A 96 2.96 7.07 -2.00
C GLU A 96 4.21 7.82 -1.50
N GLU A 97 4.23 9.14 -1.64
CA GLU A 97 5.36 9.97 -1.20
C GLU A 97 5.61 9.85 0.31
N LEU A 98 4.55 9.75 1.11
CA LEU A 98 4.68 9.56 2.56
C LEU A 98 5.24 8.19 2.92
N VAL A 99 4.86 7.13 2.21
CA VAL A 99 5.44 5.78 2.41
C VAL A 99 6.92 5.78 2.04
N HIS A 100 7.30 6.43 0.95
CA HIS A 100 8.72 6.57 0.55
C HIS A 100 9.54 7.25 1.64
N GLN A 101 8.97 8.26 2.30
CA GLN A 101 9.58 8.96 3.43
C GLN A 101 9.57 8.17 4.76
N GLY A 102 9.04 6.94 4.80
CA GLY A 102 8.91 6.16 6.04
C GLY A 102 7.82 6.66 6.98
N ARG A 103 6.84 7.40 6.45
CA ARG A 103 5.75 8.06 7.19
C ARG A 103 4.39 7.40 6.93
N SER A 104 4.38 6.09 6.69
CA SER A 104 3.19 5.26 6.48
C SER A 104 2.15 5.41 7.62
N ASN A 105 2.64 5.50 8.85
CA ASN A 105 1.85 5.75 10.05
C ASN A 105 1.03 7.06 9.98
N LYS A 106 1.54 8.10 9.32
CA LYS A 106 0.82 9.38 9.16
C LYS A 106 -0.36 9.25 8.20
N VAL A 107 -0.22 8.42 7.16
CA VAL A 107 -1.34 8.09 6.26
C VAL A 107 -2.43 7.35 7.05
N HIS A 108 -2.06 6.34 7.83
CA HIS A 108 -3.01 5.63 8.68
C HIS A 108 -3.75 6.56 9.64
N ALA A 109 -3.03 7.41 10.38
CA ALA A 109 -3.64 8.38 11.30
C ALA A 109 -4.56 9.38 10.57
N TYR A 110 -4.25 9.75 9.34
CA TYR A 110 -5.14 10.56 8.51
C TYR A 110 -6.43 9.81 8.16
N LEU A 111 -6.32 8.54 7.74
CA LEU A 111 -7.48 7.68 7.46
C LEU A 111 -8.30 7.34 8.71
N ASP A 112 -7.69 7.30 9.89
CA ASP A 112 -8.39 7.22 11.19
C ASP A 112 -9.26 8.46 11.39
N ARG A 113 -8.67 9.65 11.27
CA ARG A 113 -9.43 10.91 11.42
C ARG A 113 -10.56 11.07 10.42
N LEU A 114 -10.38 10.65 9.16
CA LEU A 114 -11.46 10.66 8.18
C LEU A 114 -12.61 9.72 8.55
N LYS A 115 -12.27 8.55 9.11
CA LYS A 115 -13.28 7.58 9.55
C LYS A 115 -14.03 8.09 10.78
N ASP A 116 -13.33 8.71 11.72
CA ASP A 116 -13.90 9.22 12.97
C ASP A 116 -14.67 10.53 12.76
N GLY A 117 -14.25 11.36 11.79
CA GLY A 117 -14.93 12.60 11.40
C GLY A 117 -16.09 12.43 10.43
N GLY A 118 -16.37 11.20 9.97
CA GLY A 118 -17.45 10.86 9.04
C GLY A 118 -18.81 10.56 9.69
N TYR A 119 -18.93 10.77 11.01
CA TYR A 119 -20.19 10.78 11.74
C TYR A 119 -20.40 12.16 12.38
N ALA A 120 -20.85 13.12 11.58
CA ALA A 120 -21.53 14.32 12.04
C ALA A 120 -22.63 14.68 11.03
#